data_AF-A0A2T5ANQ2-F1
#
_entry.id   AF-A0A2T5ANQ2-F1
#
_cell.length_a   1.000
_cell.length_b   1.000
_cell.length_c   1.000
_cell.angle_alpha   90.00
_cell.angle_beta   90.00
_cell.angle_gamma   90.00
#
_symmetry.space_group_name_H-M   'P 1'
#
loop_
_entity.id
_entity.type
_entity.pdbx_description
1 polymer ?
#
loop_
_entity_poly.entity_id
_entity_poly.type
_entity_poly.pdbx_seq_one_letter_code
_entity_poly.pdbx_strand_id
1 'polypeptide(L)' 'MLGVWLPDTVGDRRPQNLPGTWDQYPNWRLPVADAEGCPVTLEELAGSPRLHALIDVLRAEEG' A
#
# COMPACT_ATOMS: atom_id res chain seq x y z
N MET A 1 14.21 -11.37 7.35
CA MET A 1 12.75 -11.17 7.36
C MET A 1 12.46 -9.99 6.45
N LEU A 2 11.65 -10.17 5.42
CA LEU A 2 11.20 -9.12 4.51
C LEU A 2 9.80 -8.65 4.94
N GLY A 3 9.61 -7.34 5.05
CA GLY A 3 8.29 -6.74 5.26
C GLY A 3 7.83 -6.04 3.99
N VAL A 4 6.58 -6.27 3.59
CA VAL A 4 5.96 -5.60 2.44
C VAL A 4 4.88 -4.65 2.94
N TRP A 5 4.94 -3.40 2.51
CA TRP A 5 3.94 -2.39 2.83
C TRP A 5 2.73 -2.54 1.89
N LEU A 6 1.56 -2.88 2.43
CA LEU A 6 0.37 -3.18 1.62
C LEU A 6 -0.01 -2.07 0.62
N PRO A 7 0.05 -0.77 0.96
CA PRO A 7 -0.17 0.31 0.00
C PRO A 7 0.65 0.21 -1.31
N ASP A 8 1.87 -0.32 -1.28
CA ASP A 8 2.70 -0.46 -2.50
C ASP A 8 2.11 -1.48 -3.49
N THR A 9 1.38 -2.47 -2.95
CA THR A 9 0.75 -3.57 -3.70
C THR A 9 -0.47 -3.13 -4.51
N VAL A 10 -1.05 -1.98 -4.16
CA VAL A 10 -2.23 -1.39 -4.83
C VAL A 10 -1.97 0.00 -5.40
N GLY A 11 -0.79 0.56 -5.14
CA GLY A 11 -0.32 1.81 -5.73
C GLY A 11 -0.76 3.06 -4.99
N ASP A 12 -1.19 2.96 -3.73
CA ASP A 12 -1.47 4.15 -2.92
C ASP A 12 -0.18 4.94 -2.73
N ARG A 13 -0.20 6.21 -3.13
CA ARG A 13 0.97 7.10 -3.01
C ARG A 13 0.93 7.95 -1.76
N ARG A 14 -0.15 7.90 -0.98
CA ARG A 14 -0.37 8.78 0.16
C ARG A 14 0.32 8.19 1.40
N PRO A 15 1.20 8.93 2.09
CA PRO A 15 1.80 8.46 3.32
C PRO A 15 0.75 8.40 4.44
N GLN A 16 0.85 7.40 5.33
CA GLN A 16 -0.05 7.32 6.48
C GLN A 16 0.23 8.40 7.53
N ASN A 17 1.46 8.91 7.57
CA ASN A 17 1.88 9.93 8.50
C ASN A 17 2.86 10.91 7.83
N LEU A 18 2.61 12.20 8.03
CA LEU A 18 3.49 13.29 7.65
C LEU A 18 4.07 13.92 8.94
N PRO A 19 5.31 13.58 9.33
CA PRO A 19 5.91 14.08 10.57
C PRO A 19 5.91 15.61 10.66
N GLY A 20 5.69 16.13 11.88
CA GLY A 20 5.64 17.58 12.12
C GLY A 20 4.28 18.23 11.79
N THR A 21 3.24 17.44 11.57
CA THR A 21 1.87 17.94 11.36
C THR A 21 0.91 17.48 12.47
N TRP A 22 -0.14 18.26 12.70
CA TRP A 22 -1.22 17.99 13.63
C TRP A 22 -2.57 17.96 12.88
N ASP A 23 -3.01 19.11 12.34
CA ASP A 23 -4.30 19.28 11.64
C ASP A 23 -4.13 19.49 10.13
N GLN A 24 -2.90 19.67 9.67
CA GLN A 24 -2.59 19.93 8.26
C GLN A 24 -2.73 18.69 7.38
N TYR A 25 -2.66 17.50 7.97
CA TYR A 25 -2.73 16.22 7.26
C TYR A 25 -3.55 15.21 8.06
N PRO A 26 -4.36 14.34 7.42
CA PRO A 26 -5.14 13.31 8.10
C PRO A 26 -4.26 12.12 8.52
N ASN A 27 -3.25 12.38 9.34
CA ASN A 27 -2.35 11.35 9.87
C ASN A 27 -3.15 10.23 10.53
N TRP A 28 -2.75 8.99 10.29
CA TRP A 28 -3.32 7.79 10.91
C TRP A 28 -4.81 7.54 10.61
N ARG A 29 -5.36 8.24 9.61
CA ARG A 29 -6.78 8.19 9.26
C ARG A 29 -7.02 7.75 7.81
N LEU A 30 -5.98 7.62 7.00
CA LEU A 30 -6.14 7.18 5.62
C LEU A 30 -6.34 5.65 5.57
N PRO A 31 -7.35 5.17 4.82
CA PRO A 31 -7.46 3.76 4.48
C PRO A 31 -6.42 3.42 3.41
N VAL A 32 -6.12 2.13 3.26
CA VAL A 32 -5.42 1.65 2.07
C VAL A 32 -6.33 1.89 0.86
N ALA A 33 -5.79 2.51 -0.18
CA ALA A 33 -6.52 2.81 -1.41
C ALA A 33 -5.73 2.43 -2.66
N ASP A 34 -6.38 2.50 -3.81
CA ASP A 34 -5.72 2.44 -5.11
C ASP A 34 -4.93 3.72 -5.43
N ALA A 35 -4.37 3.78 -6.64
CA ALA A 35 -3.58 4.90 -7.12
C ALA A 35 -4.38 6.20 -7.30
N GLU A 36 -5.71 6.10 -7.39
CA GLU A 36 -6.67 7.19 -7.51
C GLU A 36 -7.19 7.65 -6.14
N GLY A 37 -6.84 6.92 -5.07
CA GLY A 37 -7.21 7.24 -3.70
C GLY A 37 -8.56 6.66 -3.28
N CYS A 38 -9.15 5.74 -4.05
CA CYS A 38 -10.36 5.02 -3.70
C CYS A 38 -10.04 3.87 -2.72
N PRO A 39 -10.68 3.82 -1.53
CA PRO A 39 -10.43 2.76 -0.56
C PRO A 39 -10.64 1.37 -1.15
N VAL A 40 -9.76 0.44 -0.81
CA VAL A 40 -9.85 -0.97 -1.25
C VAL A 40 -10.18 -1.89 -0.09
N THR A 41 -10.97 -2.91 -0.37
CA THR A 41 -11.28 -4.02 0.54
C THR A 41 -10.12 -5.02 0.62
N LEU A 42 -10.17 -5.93 1.60
CA LEU A 42 -9.17 -7.00 1.69
C LEU A 42 -9.29 -7.97 0.52
N GLU A 43 -10.50 -8.23 0.03
CA GLU A 43 -10.77 -9.08 -1.13
C GLU A 43 -10.18 -8.49 -2.41
N GLU A 44 -10.35 -7.19 -2.63
CA GLU A 44 -9.72 -6.49 -3.76
C GLU A 44 -8.19 -6.48 -3.65
N LEU A 45 -7.66 -6.31 -2.43
CA LEU A 45 -6.22 -6.33 -2.18
C LEU A 45 -5.64 -7.72 -2.47
N ALA A 46 -6.29 -8.78 -1.97
CA ALA A 46 -5.90 -10.18 -2.22
C ALA A 46 -6.04 -10.57 -3.71
N GLY A 47 -6.97 -9.95 -4.44
CA GLY A 47 -7.16 -10.14 -5.87
C GLY A 47 -6.27 -9.26 -6.77
N SER A 48 -5.50 -8.32 -6.22
CA SER A 48 -4.77 -7.31 -6.98
C SER A 48 -3.72 -7.93 -7.91
N PRO A 49 -3.82 -7.72 -9.25
CA PRO A 49 -2.78 -8.13 -10.18
C PRO A 49 -1.42 -7.50 -9.89
N ARG A 50 -1.43 -6.26 -9.37
CA ARG A 50 -0.22 -5.52 -9.00
C ARG A 50 0.45 -6.15 -7.78
N LEU A 51 -0.32 -6.64 -6.80
CA LEU A 51 0.21 -7.37 -5.65
C LEU A 51 0.95 -8.61 -6.13
N HIS A 52 0.29 -9.43 -6.95
CA HIS A 52 0.89 -10.67 -7.46
C HIS A 52 2.18 -10.40 -8.22
N ALA A 53 2.18 -9.40 -9.12
CA ALA A 53 3.37 -9.00 -9.86
C ALA A 53 4.53 -8.55 -8.94
N LEU A 54 4.23 -7.80 -7.88
CA LEU A 54 5.26 -7.36 -6.92
C LEU A 54 5.86 -8.55 -6.15
N ILE A 55 5.01 -9.46 -5.67
CA ILE A 55 5.48 -10.65 -4.93
C ILE A 55 6.32 -11.58 -5.82
N ASP A 56 5.97 -11.72 -7.11
CA ASP A 56 6.76 -12.52 -8.05
C ASP A 56 8.17 -11.96 -8.24
N VAL A 57 8.32 -10.63 -8.34
CA VAL A 57 9.63 -9.98 -8.36
C VAL A 57 10.41 -10.25 -7.08
N LEU A 58 9.77 -10.07 -5.91
CA LEU A 58 10.44 -10.27 -4.62
C LEU A 58 10.88 -11.72 -4.39
N ARG A 59 10.12 -12.70 -4.91
CA ARG A 59 10.49 -14.13 -4.85
C ARG A 59 11.63 -14.49 -5.78
N ALA A 60 11.71 -13.87 -6.95
CA ALA A 60 12.78 -14.13 -7.92
C ALA A 60 14.16 -13.69 -7.40
N GLU A 61 14.20 -12.69 -6.51
CA GLU A 61 15.44 -12.21 -5.88
C GLU A 61 15.90 -13.08 -4.68
N GLU A 62 15.08 -14.02 -4.22
CA GLU A 62 15.43 -14.93 -3.11
C GLU A 62 16.05 -16.27 -3.59
N GLY A 63 16.10 -16.53 -4.91
CA GLY A 63 16.69 -17.74 -5.52
C GLY A 63 18.08 -17.51 -6.10
#